data_AF-A0A452YB71-F1
#
_entry.id   AF-A0A452YB71-F1
#
_cell.length_a   1.000
_cell.length_b   1.000
_cell.length_c   1.000
_cell.angle_alpha   90.00
_cell.angle_beta   90.00
_cell.angle_gamma   90.00
#
_symmetry.space_group_name_H-M   'P 1'
#
loop_
_entity.id
_entity.type
_entity.pdbx_description
1 polymer ?
#
loop_
_entity_poly.entity_id
_entity_poly.type
_entity_poly.pdbx_seq_one_letter_code
_entity_poly.pdbx_strand_id
1 'polypeptide(L)'
;MSSLLQVKVIPVNGVPCLTSCKKEERVQNDIILFENLLNFRGENANCNDFSQKLASGAAIFVNDSFSLSHKIRASTVGITRFCYASLAGFHFEEELMQLLKINDTTRRPYIAIIGGSNFLRKAPALHLLASQCDGLFLVGKLSFQIMNGLGIPVSSCLIEKNATKEVLQLIEIAHNRNIPIYYPTDLWCLNSNNNEQLEIFDSAELLSGLISLGWTPVDIGPSTLERISSLLSSYKKILWIGPTSFDLTEEFSVGATQLGQILNKASHNSCDIILVGGAACKAVKGMSDSSSQYTASENESIVWEFLKGRILPGIAALDKSYPYQIPWDDVFSDTTQPLFVDIGSGNGLFLFQMARNWEGLNFLGLEMNEKVKTACILY
;
A
#
# COMPACT_ATOMS: atom_id res chain seq x y z
N MET A 1 8.01 -9.96 -20.21
CA MET A 1 6.94 -9.04 -20.65
C MET A 1 6.48 -9.37 -22.07
N SER A 2 7.36 -9.41 -23.08
CA SER A 2 6.97 -9.75 -24.46
C SER A 2 6.23 -11.10 -24.60
N SER A 3 6.73 -12.14 -23.93
CA SER A 3 6.08 -13.47 -23.92
C SER A 3 4.67 -13.45 -23.33
N LEU A 4 4.44 -12.59 -22.34
CA LEU A 4 3.20 -12.51 -21.60
C LEU A 4 2.14 -11.67 -22.33
N LEU A 5 2.57 -10.59 -22.99
CA LEU A 5 1.68 -9.68 -23.72
C LEU A 5 1.46 -10.10 -25.18
N GLN A 6 2.22 -11.08 -25.68
CA GLN A 6 2.23 -11.47 -27.09
C GLN A 6 2.52 -10.29 -28.05
N VAL A 7 3.22 -9.27 -27.55
CA VAL A 7 3.62 -8.05 -28.25
C VAL A 7 5.13 -7.84 -28.08
N LYS A 8 5.78 -7.25 -29.08
CA LYS A 8 7.21 -6.96 -29.02
C LYS A 8 7.48 -5.82 -28.02
N VAL A 9 8.32 -6.12 -27.02
CA VAL A 9 8.85 -5.13 -26.09
C VAL A 9 10.28 -4.81 -26.47
N ILE A 10 10.59 -3.53 -26.64
CA ILE A 10 11.90 -2.99 -26.99
C ILE A 10 12.50 -2.33 -25.75
N PRO A 11 13.53 -2.93 -25.13
CA PRO A 11 14.25 -2.28 -24.04
C PRO A 11 15.13 -1.15 -24.58
N VAL A 12 15.13 -0.01 -23.89
CA VAL A 12 15.96 1.16 -24.23
C VAL A 12 16.98 1.41 -23.13
N ASN A 13 18.25 1.31 -23.50
CA ASN A 13 19.37 1.57 -22.59
C ASN A 13 19.75 3.06 -22.59
N GLY A 14 20.06 3.60 -21.41
CA GLY A 14 20.52 4.98 -21.26
C GLY A 14 19.43 5.96 -20.85
N VAL A 15 19.60 7.24 -21.18
CA VAL A 15 18.71 8.32 -20.72
C VAL A 15 17.30 8.10 -21.32
N PRO A 16 16.26 8.01 -20.49
CA PRO A 16 14.88 7.87 -20.95
C PRO A 16 14.50 9.05 -21.85
N CYS A 17 14.24 8.77 -23.12
CA CYS A 17 13.74 9.72 -24.10
C CYS A 17 13.24 8.94 -25.33
N LEU A 18 12.08 9.29 -25.91
CA LEU A 18 11.66 8.66 -27.16
C LEU A 18 12.59 9.01 -28.34
N THR A 19 13.46 10.02 -28.25
CA THR A 19 14.41 10.30 -29.34
C THR A 19 15.60 9.35 -29.37
N SER A 20 15.85 8.57 -28.31
CA SER A 20 17.01 7.66 -28.25
C SER A 20 16.78 6.32 -28.95
N CYS A 21 15.53 5.99 -29.30
CA CYS A 21 15.19 4.79 -30.07
C CYS A 21 15.30 5.08 -31.57
N LYS A 22 15.96 4.20 -32.34
CA LYS A 22 16.05 4.35 -33.81
C LYS A 22 14.65 4.27 -34.43
N LYS A 23 14.30 5.22 -35.30
CA LYS A 23 12.99 5.26 -35.99
C LYS A 23 12.69 3.98 -36.77
N GLU A 24 13.72 3.32 -37.30
CA GLU A 24 13.63 2.09 -38.11
C GLU A 24 13.22 0.85 -37.30
N GLU A 25 13.36 0.88 -35.96
CA GLU A 25 13.02 -0.24 -35.08
C GLU A 25 11.58 -0.18 -34.53
N ARG A 26 10.87 0.92 -34.79
CA ARG A 26 9.50 1.18 -34.31
C ARG A 26 8.47 0.70 -35.32
N VAL A 27 7.80 -0.39 -34.99
CA VAL A 27 6.63 -0.87 -35.72
C VAL A 27 5.36 -0.42 -35.00
N GLN A 28 4.25 -0.37 -35.72
CA GLN A 28 2.93 -0.17 -35.13
C GLN A 28 2.68 -1.28 -34.10
N ASN A 29 2.36 -0.88 -32.85
CA ASN A 29 2.10 -1.73 -31.67
C ASN A 29 3.31 -2.21 -30.85
N ASP A 30 4.49 -1.59 -30.93
CA ASP A 30 5.61 -1.91 -30.04
C ASP A 30 5.51 -1.25 -28.65
N ILE A 31 5.95 -1.94 -27.60
CA ILE A 31 6.09 -1.39 -26.24
C ILE A 31 7.54 -1.01 -25.99
N ILE A 32 7.79 0.24 -25.59
CA ILE A 32 9.13 0.72 -25.22
C ILE A 32 9.28 0.60 -23.70
N LEU A 33 10.33 -0.10 -23.25
CA LEU A 33 10.65 -0.23 -21.82
C LEU A 33 11.96 0.50 -21.52
N PHE A 34 11.88 1.55 -20.70
CA PHE A 34 13.07 2.25 -20.23
C PHE A 34 13.82 1.44 -19.14
N GLU A 35 15.12 1.71 -19.04
CA GLU A 35 15.97 1.22 -17.94
C GLU A 35 15.42 1.63 -16.56
N ASN A 36 15.84 0.93 -15.51
CA ASN A 36 15.45 1.26 -14.14
C ASN A 36 15.74 2.72 -13.79
N LEU A 37 14.66 3.50 -13.62
CA LEU A 37 14.73 4.95 -13.41
C LEU A 37 15.46 5.34 -12.11
N LEU A 38 15.55 4.43 -11.13
CA LEU A 38 16.27 4.67 -9.88
C LEU A 38 17.79 4.81 -10.05
N ASN A 39 18.32 4.34 -11.18
CA ASN A 39 19.74 4.53 -11.53
C ASN A 39 20.07 5.99 -11.87
N PHE A 40 19.06 6.82 -12.14
CA PHE A 40 19.24 8.23 -12.48
C PHE A 40 18.98 9.12 -11.27
N ARG A 41 19.97 9.94 -10.89
CA ARG A 41 19.81 10.92 -9.79
C ARG A 41 18.63 11.87 -10.02
N GLY A 42 18.32 12.18 -11.28
CA GLY A 42 17.20 13.02 -11.69
C GLY A 42 15.84 12.49 -11.24
N GLU A 43 15.68 11.17 -11.09
CA GLU A 43 14.43 10.54 -10.67
C GLU A 43 14.08 10.90 -9.22
N ASN A 44 15.00 10.61 -8.28
CA ASN A 44 14.79 10.87 -6.86
C ASN A 44 14.81 12.38 -6.53
N ALA A 45 15.48 13.19 -7.34
CA ALA A 45 15.52 14.64 -7.19
C ALA A 45 14.30 15.36 -7.79
N ASN A 46 13.40 14.64 -8.48
CA ASN A 46 12.31 15.23 -9.26
C ASN A 46 12.81 16.34 -10.21
N CYS A 47 13.90 16.05 -10.93
CA CYS A 47 14.60 17.02 -11.76
C CYS A 47 13.76 17.40 -12.99
N ASN A 48 13.56 18.70 -13.19
CA ASN A 48 12.75 19.25 -14.28
C ASN A 48 13.23 18.77 -15.67
N ASP A 49 14.53 18.88 -15.94
CA ASP A 49 15.12 18.46 -17.22
C ASP A 49 14.98 16.95 -17.46
N PHE A 50 15.00 16.16 -16.38
CA PHE A 50 14.84 14.71 -16.48
C PHE A 50 13.37 14.35 -16.73
N SER A 51 12.42 15.01 -16.06
CA SER A 51 10.99 14.87 -16.31
C SER A 51 10.60 15.28 -17.73
N GLN A 52 11.19 16.34 -18.28
CA GLN A 52 10.94 16.76 -19.66
C GLN A 52 11.47 15.72 -20.66
N LYS A 53 12.63 15.13 -20.39
CA LYS A 53 13.19 14.04 -21.21
C LYS A 53 12.32 12.78 -21.16
N LEU A 54 11.80 12.43 -19.99
CA LEU A 54 10.85 11.32 -19.82
C LEU A 54 9.58 11.53 -20.65
N ALA A 55 8.97 12.72 -20.54
CA ALA A 55 7.78 13.08 -21.30
C ALA A 55 8.02 13.27 -22.80
N SER A 56 9.27 13.30 -23.26
CA SER A 56 9.62 13.69 -24.63
C SER A 56 8.96 12.75 -25.64
N GLY A 57 7.97 13.27 -26.36
CA GLY A 57 7.19 12.56 -27.38
C GLY A 57 5.92 11.89 -26.85
N ALA A 58 5.71 11.84 -25.54
CA ALA A 58 4.48 11.33 -24.93
C ALA A 58 3.49 12.48 -24.68
N ALA A 59 2.31 12.40 -25.28
CA ALA A 59 1.26 13.40 -25.07
C ALA A 59 0.41 13.12 -23.83
N ILE A 60 0.25 11.84 -23.50
CA ILE A 60 -0.54 11.35 -22.38
C ILE A 60 0.37 10.57 -21.46
N PHE A 61 0.29 10.87 -20.17
CA PHE A 61 0.90 10.09 -19.10
C PHE A 61 -0.19 9.32 -18.35
N VAL A 62 0.08 8.07 -18.00
CA VAL A 62 -0.76 7.20 -17.19
C VAL A 62 0.06 6.73 -16.01
N ASN A 63 -0.27 7.19 -14.82
CA ASN A 63 0.36 6.72 -13.60
C ASN A 63 -0.34 5.45 -13.11
N ASP A 64 0.27 4.29 -13.35
CA ASP A 64 -0.18 3.00 -12.81
C ASP A 64 0.67 2.56 -11.59
N SER A 65 1.43 3.50 -11.01
CA SER A 65 2.43 3.29 -9.96
C SER A 65 1.92 3.69 -8.58
N PHE A 66 0.76 3.17 -8.15
CA PHE A 66 0.14 3.62 -6.90
C PHE A 66 1.12 3.58 -5.73
N SER A 67 1.86 2.46 -5.58
CA SER A 67 2.90 2.19 -4.57
C SER A 67 3.96 3.29 -4.39
N LEU A 68 4.16 4.14 -5.40
CA LEU A 68 5.12 5.25 -5.39
C LEU A 68 4.49 6.63 -5.20
N SER A 69 3.15 6.72 -5.10
CA SER A 69 2.41 7.98 -5.04
C SER A 69 2.66 8.81 -3.79
N HIS A 70 3.23 8.21 -2.74
CA HIS A 70 3.64 8.92 -1.54
C HIS A 70 5.01 9.63 -1.69
N LYS A 71 5.74 9.40 -2.79
CA LYS A 71 7.06 9.97 -3.07
C LYS A 71 6.99 11.00 -4.19
N ILE A 72 7.74 12.08 -4.04
CA ILE A 72 7.94 13.07 -5.10
C ILE A 72 9.08 12.56 -5.99
N ARG A 73 8.77 12.19 -7.23
CA ARG A 73 9.76 11.73 -8.21
C ARG A 73 9.48 12.28 -9.60
N ALA A 74 10.51 12.27 -10.45
CA ALA A 74 10.38 12.76 -11.81
C ALA A 74 9.36 11.93 -12.62
N SER A 75 9.36 10.60 -12.47
CA SER A 75 8.45 9.69 -13.20
C SER A 75 7.01 9.61 -12.66
N THR A 76 6.75 10.10 -11.46
CA THR A 76 5.41 10.04 -10.84
C THR A 76 4.76 11.40 -10.65
N VAL A 77 5.57 12.46 -10.53
CA VAL A 77 5.11 13.83 -10.27
C VAL A 77 5.63 14.78 -11.35
N GLY A 78 6.94 14.83 -11.57
CA GLY A 78 7.52 15.85 -12.46
C GLY A 78 7.08 15.73 -13.91
N ILE A 79 6.90 14.50 -14.42
CA ILE A 79 6.47 14.20 -15.80
C ILE A 79 5.10 14.82 -16.13
N THR A 80 4.19 14.89 -15.15
CA THR A 80 2.83 15.44 -15.34
C THR A 80 2.80 16.89 -15.82
N ARG A 81 3.91 17.63 -15.64
CA ARG A 81 4.06 19.03 -16.08
C ARG A 81 4.28 19.16 -17.58
N PHE A 82 4.64 18.07 -18.25
CA PHE A 82 5.10 18.08 -19.64
C PHE A 82 4.19 17.26 -20.57
N CYS A 83 3.17 16.60 -20.03
CA CYS A 83 2.16 15.90 -20.81
C CYS A 83 0.85 16.71 -20.82
N TYR A 84 0.08 16.61 -21.91
CA TYR A 84 -1.21 17.29 -22.04
C TYR A 84 -2.30 16.65 -21.17
N ALA A 85 -2.17 15.36 -20.87
CA ALA A 85 -3.04 14.65 -19.93
C ALA A 85 -2.22 13.73 -19.03
N SER A 86 -2.68 13.55 -17.79
CA SER A 86 -2.06 12.69 -16.77
C SER A 86 -3.13 11.93 -16.02
N LEU A 87 -3.30 10.64 -16.34
CA LEU A 87 -4.39 9.79 -15.86
C LEU A 87 -3.93 8.80 -14.79
N ALA A 88 -4.86 8.31 -13.97
CA ALA A 88 -4.65 7.10 -13.20
C ALA A 88 -4.81 5.87 -14.11
N GLY A 89 -3.94 4.87 -13.98
CA GLY A 89 -4.16 3.55 -14.58
C GLY A 89 -5.15 2.70 -13.75
N PHE A 90 -5.52 1.52 -14.24
CA PHE A 90 -6.49 0.65 -13.55
C PHE A 90 -5.99 0.14 -12.20
N HIS A 91 -4.72 -0.28 -12.13
CA HIS A 91 -4.17 -0.74 -10.87
C HIS A 91 -4.10 0.43 -9.88
N PHE A 92 -3.80 1.63 -10.38
CA PHE A 92 -3.86 2.83 -9.56
C PHE A 92 -5.27 3.12 -9.03
N GLU A 93 -6.28 3.08 -9.90
CA GLU A 93 -7.68 3.29 -9.53
C GLU A 93 -8.15 2.24 -8.51
N GLU A 94 -7.86 0.96 -8.74
CA GLU A 94 -8.18 -0.13 -7.82
C GLU A 94 -7.58 0.12 -6.44
N GLU A 95 -6.28 0.41 -6.35
CA GLU A 95 -5.62 0.68 -5.07
C GLU A 95 -6.11 1.98 -4.41
N LEU A 96 -6.45 3.00 -5.20
CA LEU A 96 -7.06 4.23 -4.68
C LEU A 96 -8.44 3.93 -4.05
N MET A 97 -9.26 3.10 -4.69
CA MET A 97 -10.55 2.69 -4.15
C MET A 97 -10.38 1.89 -2.85
N GLN A 98 -9.36 1.06 -2.74
CA GLN A 98 -9.03 0.36 -1.49
C GLN A 98 -8.62 1.36 -0.39
N LEU A 99 -7.81 2.38 -0.72
CA LEU A 99 -7.41 3.42 0.22
C LEU A 99 -8.63 4.24 0.71
N LEU A 100 -9.58 4.54 -0.18
CA LEU A 100 -10.83 5.21 0.19
C LEU A 100 -11.68 4.37 1.17
N LYS A 101 -11.73 3.05 0.98
CA LYS A 101 -12.39 2.14 1.95
C LYS A 101 -11.75 2.21 3.33
N ILE A 102 -10.43 2.40 3.44
CA ILE A 102 -9.77 2.57 4.76
C ILE A 102 -10.33 3.80 5.49
N ASN A 103 -10.50 4.91 4.78
CA ASN A 103 -11.01 6.16 5.33
C ASN A 103 -12.53 6.17 5.61
N ASP A 104 -13.29 5.27 4.99
CA ASP A 104 -14.74 5.19 5.17
C ASP A 104 -15.09 4.73 6.60
N THR A 105 -15.66 5.60 7.41
CA THR A 105 -16.06 5.27 8.79
C THR A 105 -17.57 5.03 8.97
N THR A 106 -18.30 4.78 7.89
CA THR A 106 -19.76 4.53 7.92
C THR A 106 -20.11 3.23 8.63
N ARG A 107 -19.27 2.20 8.52
CA ARG A 107 -19.45 0.88 9.15
C ARG A 107 -18.89 0.89 10.57
N ARG A 108 -19.78 0.98 11.57
CA ARG A 108 -19.43 0.97 13.00
C ARG A 108 -20.15 -0.14 13.78
N PRO A 109 -19.54 -0.71 14.84
CA PRO A 109 -18.24 -0.32 15.42
C PRO A 109 -17.04 -0.66 14.53
N TYR A 110 -16.01 0.20 14.53
CA TYR A 110 -14.78 0.07 13.75
C TYR A 110 -13.55 -0.14 14.65
N ILE A 111 -12.83 -1.26 14.47
CA ILE A 111 -11.57 -1.53 15.18
C ILE A 111 -10.38 -1.55 14.23
N ALA A 112 -9.24 -1.00 14.69
CA ALA A 112 -7.96 -1.16 14.00
C ALA A 112 -7.01 -2.05 14.81
N ILE A 113 -6.52 -3.13 14.19
CA ILE A 113 -5.44 -3.99 14.66
C ILE A 113 -4.15 -3.52 14.00
N ILE A 114 -3.15 -3.13 14.79
CA ILE A 114 -1.97 -2.43 14.29
C ILE A 114 -0.70 -3.08 14.82
N GLY A 115 0.14 -3.54 13.89
CA GLY A 115 1.34 -4.30 14.17
C GLY A 115 2.66 -3.66 13.74
N GLY A 116 3.72 -4.44 13.92
CA GLY A 116 5.10 -4.10 13.57
C GLY A 116 5.81 -3.27 14.64
N SER A 117 6.71 -2.39 14.19
CA SER A 117 7.60 -1.58 15.02
C SER A 117 7.60 -0.10 14.60
N ASN A 118 8.54 0.69 15.15
CA ASN A 118 8.75 2.12 14.86
C ASN A 118 7.53 2.98 15.22
N PHE A 119 7.18 3.02 16.50
CA PHE A 119 6.01 3.75 17.00
C PHE A 119 6.12 5.24 16.67
N LEU A 120 7.28 5.86 16.89
CA LEU A 120 7.46 7.30 16.65
C LEU A 120 7.11 7.69 15.21
N ARG A 121 7.53 6.88 14.23
CA ARG A 121 7.23 7.12 12.81
C ARG A 121 5.75 6.96 12.48
N LYS A 122 5.03 6.11 13.21
CA LYS A 122 3.61 5.78 13.02
C LYS A 122 2.68 6.67 13.85
N ALA A 123 3.19 7.36 14.88
CA ALA A 123 2.40 8.12 15.84
C ALA A 123 1.33 9.04 15.23
N PRO A 124 1.61 9.90 14.21
CA PRO A 124 0.56 10.77 13.68
C PRO A 124 -0.59 9.99 13.01
N ALA A 125 -0.29 8.83 12.42
CA ALA A 125 -1.32 7.94 11.87
C ALA A 125 -2.10 7.22 12.97
N LEU A 126 -1.43 6.79 14.05
CA LEU A 126 -2.10 6.21 15.21
C LEU A 126 -3.06 7.21 15.85
N HIS A 127 -2.67 8.47 15.97
CA HIS A 127 -3.51 9.54 16.51
C HIS A 127 -4.74 9.78 15.65
N LEU A 128 -4.60 9.78 14.31
CA LEU A 128 -5.74 9.89 13.40
C LEU A 128 -6.67 8.69 13.56
N LEU A 129 -6.14 7.46 13.55
CA LEU A 129 -6.94 6.25 13.75
C LEU A 129 -7.65 6.28 15.11
N ALA A 130 -6.96 6.68 16.17
CA ALA A 130 -7.52 6.83 17.51
C ALA A 130 -8.61 7.91 17.58
N SER A 131 -8.68 8.82 16.60
CA SER A 131 -9.77 9.82 16.47
C SER A 131 -10.96 9.31 15.65
N GLN A 132 -10.77 8.25 14.86
CA GLN A 132 -11.77 7.73 13.91
C GLN A 132 -12.40 6.41 14.35
N CYS A 133 -11.59 5.48 14.86
CA CYS A 133 -12.01 4.13 15.27
C CYS A 133 -12.82 4.16 16.58
N ASP A 134 -13.46 3.04 16.87
CA ASP A 134 -14.16 2.73 18.12
C ASP A 134 -13.34 1.80 19.04
N GLY A 135 -12.16 1.35 18.59
CA GLY A 135 -11.20 0.58 19.37
C GLY A 135 -9.87 0.40 18.64
N LEU A 136 -8.80 0.20 19.39
CA LEU A 136 -7.46 -0.08 18.87
C LEU A 136 -6.89 -1.34 19.49
N PHE A 137 -6.30 -2.22 18.69
CA PHE A 137 -5.55 -3.39 19.17
C PHE A 137 -4.12 -3.29 18.66
N LEU A 138 -3.17 -3.09 19.56
CA LEU A 138 -1.75 -2.91 19.20
C LEU A 138 -1.05 -4.25 19.39
N VAL A 139 -0.36 -4.73 18.37
CA VAL A 139 0.42 -6.00 18.36
C VAL A 139 1.86 -5.72 17.94
N GLY A 140 2.73 -6.74 18.01
CA GLY A 140 4.16 -6.58 17.75
C GLY A 140 4.81 -5.56 18.70
N LYS A 141 5.97 -5.02 18.33
CA LYS A 141 6.74 -4.08 19.19
C LYS A 141 5.99 -2.78 19.53
N LEU A 142 4.90 -2.45 18.81
CA LEU A 142 4.04 -1.32 19.16
C LEU A 142 3.26 -1.57 20.46
N SER A 143 2.85 -2.81 20.75
CA SER A 143 2.11 -3.13 21.98
C SER A 143 2.94 -2.83 23.24
N PHE A 144 4.24 -3.12 23.19
CA PHE A 144 5.19 -2.81 24.27
C PHE A 144 5.29 -1.31 24.57
N GLN A 145 5.17 -0.45 23.57
CA GLN A 145 5.15 0.99 23.80
C GLN A 145 3.90 1.40 24.60
N ILE A 146 2.73 0.87 24.21
CA ILE A 146 1.46 1.12 24.93
C ILE A 146 1.51 0.58 26.34
N MET A 147 1.94 -0.67 26.52
CA MET A 147 2.04 -1.31 27.84
C MET A 147 2.88 -0.44 28.79
N ASN A 148 4.05 0.00 28.33
CA ASN A 148 4.90 0.92 29.08
C ASN A 148 4.22 2.27 29.36
N GLY A 149 3.48 2.83 28.38
CA GLY A 149 2.70 4.05 28.58
C GLY A 149 1.56 3.92 29.59
N LEU A 150 0.99 2.73 29.74
CA LEU A 150 -0.03 2.38 30.74
C LEU A 150 0.57 2.02 32.11
N GLY A 151 1.89 2.12 32.28
CA GLY A 151 2.58 1.82 33.53
C GLY A 151 2.84 0.32 33.76
N ILE A 152 2.58 -0.53 32.76
CA ILE A 152 3.01 -1.94 32.79
C ILE A 152 4.52 -1.92 32.51
N PRO A 153 5.36 -2.50 33.38
CA PRO A 153 6.78 -2.47 33.11
C PRO A 153 7.08 -3.21 31.78
N VAL A 154 8.15 -2.84 31.11
CA VAL A 154 8.61 -3.51 29.89
C VAL A 154 10.12 -3.36 29.85
N SER A 155 10.83 -4.38 29.40
CA SER A 155 12.28 -4.27 29.25
C SER A 155 12.67 -3.10 28.34
N SER A 156 13.65 -2.31 28.77
CA SER A 156 14.09 -1.12 28.06
C SER A 156 14.59 -1.39 26.63
N CYS A 157 15.03 -2.62 26.33
CA CYS A 157 15.47 -2.99 24.97
C CYS A 157 14.31 -3.10 23.97
N LEU A 158 13.08 -3.26 24.45
CA LEU A 158 11.87 -3.33 23.63
C LEU A 158 11.18 -1.97 23.49
N ILE A 159 11.66 -0.94 24.20
CA ILE A 159 11.07 0.40 24.22
C ILE A 159 11.83 1.36 23.32
N GLU A 160 11.08 2.09 22.49
CA GLU A 160 11.61 3.14 21.64
C GLU A 160 11.78 4.43 22.47
N LYS A 161 13.03 4.78 22.80
CA LYS A 161 13.37 5.87 23.74
C LYS A 161 12.71 7.21 23.45
N ASN A 162 12.46 7.53 22.18
CA ASN A 162 11.91 8.82 21.75
C ASN A 162 10.40 8.80 21.49
N ALA A 163 9.73 7.66 21.69
CA ALA A 163 8.30 7.51 21.42
C ALA A 163 7.39 7.83 22.61
N THR A 164 7.91 7.95 23.84
CA THR A 164 7.10 8.06 25.07
C THR A 164 6.07 9.18 25.02
N LYS A 165 6.45 10.37 24.54
CA LYS A 165 5.52 11.51 24.42
C LYS A 165 4.34 11.16 23.52
N GLU A 166 4.62 10.57 22.36
CA GLU A 166 3.58 10.18 21.39
C GLU A 166 2.70 9.06 21.93
N VAL A 167 3.27 8.09 22.66
CA VAL A 167 2.49 7.02 23.32
C VAL A 167 1.48 7.60 24.30
N LEU A 168 1.90 8.52 25.17
CA LEU A 168 1.03 9.14 26.15
C LEU A 168 -0.08 9.95 25.47
N GLN A 169 0.24 10.67 24.39
CA GLN A 169 -0.76 11.38 23.59
C GLN A 169 -1.80 10.43 22.97
N LEU A 170 -1.37 9.27 22.45
CA LEU A 170 -2.30 8.28 21.91
C LEU A 170 -3.26 7.74 22.98
N ILE A 171 -2.73 7.43 24.18
CA ILE A 171 -3.52 6.98 25.32
C ILE A 171 -4.52 8.06 25.76
N GLU A 172 -4.09 9.33 25.80
CA GLU A 172 -4.93 10.47 26.14
C GLU A 172 -6.08 10.66 25.11
N ILE A 173 -5.78 10.57 23.81
CA ILE A 173 -6.81 10.65 22.74
C ILE A 173 -7.84 9.53 22.92
N ALA A 174 -7.38 8.30 23.17
CA ALA A 174 -8.26 7.16 23.36
C ALA A 174 -9.15 7.31 24.61
N HIS A 175 -8.56 7.74 25.73
CA HIS A 175 -9.28 8.03 26.97
C HIS A 175 -10.34 9.12 26.77
N ASN A 176 -9.97 10.25 26.14
CA ASN A 176 -10.89 11.36 25.89
C ASN A 176 -12.06 10.98 24.98
N ARG A 177 -11.88 10.00 24.09
CA ARG A 177 -12.94 9.46 23.23
C ARG A 177 -13.65 8.24 23.80
N ASN A 178 -13.27 7.77 25.00
CA ASN A 178 -13.76 6.53 25.60
C ASN A 178 -13.64 5.31 24.69
N ILE A 179 -12.55 5.22 23.91
CA ILE A 179 -12.28 4.02 23.10
C ILE A 179 -11.26 3.12 23.81
N PRO A 180 -11.45 1.79 23.80
CA PRO A 180 -10.51 0.86 24.38
C PRO A 180 -9.23 0.75 23.55
N ILE A 181 -8.10 0.69 24.24
CA ILE A 181 -6.82 0.23 23.68
C ILE A 181 -6.54 -1.18 24.23
N TYR A 182 -6.37 -2.13 23.33
CA TYR A 182 -6.02 -3.52 23.62
C TYR A 182 -4.56 -3.80 23.26
N TYR A 183 -3.96 -4.74 23.98
CA TYR A 183 -2.61 -5.26 23.76
C TYR A 183 -2.61 -6.77 24.09
N PRO A 184 -1.61 -7.54 23.63
CA PRO A 184 -1.52 -8.98 23.87
C PRO A 184 -1.43 -9.29 25.37
N THR A 185 -2.11 -10.35 25.79
CA THR A 185 -2.05 -10.88 27.17
C THR A 185 -1.03 -12.00 27.30
N ASP A 186 -0.71 -12.68 26.20
CA ASP A 186 0.26 -13.76 26.14
C ASP A 186 0.99 -13.72 24.79
N LEU A 187 2.21 -14.27 24.77
CA LEU A 187 3.13 -14.19 23.66
C LEU A 187 3.86 -15.52 23.49
N TRP A 188 4.04 -15.93 22.24
CA TRP A 188 5.02 -16.95 21.90
C TRP A 188 6.42 -16.36 22.06
N CYS A 189 7.28 -17.03 22.81
CA CYS A 189 8.67 -16.65 22.99
C CYS A 189 9.60 -17.80 22.60
N LEU A 190 10.72 -17.43 22.01
CA LEU A 190 11.77 -18.33 21.56
C LEU A 190 13.00 -18.16 22.44
N ASN A 191 13.61 -19.27 22.86
CA ASN A 191 14.82 -19.25 23.67
C ASN A 191 16.08 -19.35 22.80
N SER A 192 16.80 -18.23 22.66
CA SER A 192 18.05 -18.18 21.89
C SER A 192 19.16 -19.04 22.48
N ASN A 193 19.07 -19.38 23.78
CA ASN A 193 20.09 -20.12 24.51
C ASN A 193 19.81 -21.62 24.57
N ASN A 194 18.63 -22.08 24.12
CA ASN A 194 18.21 -23.48 24.23
C ASN A 194 17.56 -23.99 22.93
N ASN A 195 18.35 -24.10 21.86
CA ASN A 195 17.93 -24.67 20.57
C ASN A 195 16.62 -24.09 20.00
N GLU A 196 16.36 -22.80 20.23
CA GLU A 196 15.15 -22.13 19.74
C GLU A 196 13.85 -22.76 20.26
N GLN A 197 13.88 -23.32 21.48
CA GLN A 197 12.69 -23.83 22.14
C GLN A 197 11.61 -22.74 22.21
N LEU A 198 10.38 -23.14 21.92
CA LEU A 198 9.22 -22.26 21.86
C LEU A 198 8.29 -22.52 23.05
N GLU A 199 7.95 -21.47 23.80
CA GLU A 199 7.01 -21.50 24.91
C GLU A 199 6.07 -20.29 24.91
N ILE A 200 4.93 -20.41 25.60
CA ILE A 200 3.96 -19.32 25.77
C ILE A 200 4.18 -18.71 27.15
N PHE A 201 4.29 -17.39 27.20
CA PHE A 201 4.38 -16.64 28.45
C PHE A 201 3.29 -15.58 28.52
N ASP A 202 2.86 -15.23 29.73
CA ASP A 202 2.05 -14.03 29.92
C ASP A 202 2.87 -12.79 29.52
N SER A 203 2.22 -11.82 28.89
CA SER A 203 2.83 -10.53 28.54
C SER A 203 3.43 -9.80 29.75
N ALA A 204 2.85 -9.98 30.94
CA ALA A 204 3.35 -9.49 32.21
C ALA A 204 4.46 -10.39 32.81
N GLU A 205 4.68 -11.61 32.34
CA GLU A 205 5.83 -12.42 32.78
C GLU A 205 7.13 -12.02 32.10
N LEU A 206 7.08 -11.35 30.94
CA LEU A 206 8.25 -10.71 30.32
C LEU A 206 8.90 -9.66 31.24
N LEU A 207 8.18 -9.21 32.27
CA LEU A 207 8.67 -8.38 33.37
C LEU A 207 9.75 -9.04 34.22
N SER A 208 9.75 -10.37 34.30
CA SER A 208 10.53 -11.14 35.27
C SER A 208 11.98 -11.42 34.84
N GLY A 209 12.46 -10.75 33.80
CA GLY A 209 13.83 -10.94 33.29
C GLY A 209 13.97 -12.13 32.33
N LEU A 210 12.88 -12.63 31.75
CA LEU A 210 12.89 -13.67 30.71
C LEU A 210 13.85 -13.33 29.56
N ILE A 211 13.94 -12.05 29.18
CA ILE A 211 14.91 -11.58 28.18
C ILE A 211 16.35 -11.80 28.63
N SER A 212 16.66 -11.57 29.90
CA SER A 212 17.98 -11.87 30.47
C SER A 212 18.28 -13.37 30.52
N LEU A 213 17.26 -14.22 30.49
CA LEU A 213 17.37 -15.67 30.38
C LEU A 213 17.44 -16.18 28.93
N GLY A 214 17.38 -15.28 27.94
CA GLY A 214 17.47 -15.60 26.52
C GLY A 214 16.13 -15.79 25.80
N TRP A 215 14.99 -15.51 26.45
CA TRP A 215 13.68 -15.58 25.82
C TRP A 215 13.34 -14.29 25.10
N THR A 216 12.94 -14.39 23.84
CA THR A 216 12.50 -13.26 23.01
C THR A 216 11.10 -13.50 22.47
N PRO A 217 10.18 -12.53 22.60
CA PRO A 217 8.85 -12.64 22.00
C PRO A 217 8.97 -12.69 20.48
N VAL A 218 8.21 -13.58 19.84
CA VAL A 218 8.20 -13.78 18.39
C VAL A 218 6.84 -13.52 17.76
N ASP A 219 5.73 -13.85 18.44
CA ASP A 219 4.37 -13.61 17.94
C ASP A 219 3.33 -13.57 19.09
N ILE A 220 2.07 -13.25 18.77
CA ILE A 220 0.95 -13.25 19.73
C ILE A 220 0.54 -14.67 20.14
N GLY A 221 0.23 -14.85 21.42
CA GLY A 221 -0.17 -16.14 21.99
C GLY A 221 -1.65 -16.50 21.76
N PRO A 222 -2.04 -17.74 22.11
CA PRO A 222 -3.39 -18.26 21.91
C PRO A 222 -4.47 -17.51 22.72
N SER A 223 -4.18 -17.08 23.95
CA SER A 223 -5.16 -16.38 24.79
C SER A 223 -5.49 -15.01 24.21
N THR A 224 -4.47 -14.34 23.64
CA THR A 224 -4.61 -13.08 22.89
C THR A 224 -5.47 -13.28 21.66
N LEU A 225 -5.26 -14.36 20.90
CA LEU A 225 -6.05 -14.68 19.72
C LEU A 225 -7.51 -15.00 20.05
N GLU A 226 -7.76 -15.73 21.13
CA GLU A 226 -9.12 -15.99 21.63
C GLU A 226 -9.83 -14.68 22.00
N ARG A 227 -9.11 -13.78 22.70
CA ARG A 227 -9.63 -12.45 23.03
C ARG A 227 -9.93 -11.63 21.76
N ILE A 228 -9.05 -11.64 20.77
CA ILE A 228 -9.29 -10.97 19.49
C ILE A 228 -10.55 -11.55 18.84
N SER A 229 -10.66 -12.87 18.73
CA SER A 229 -11.83 -13.56 18.15
C SER A 229 -13.15 -13.13 18.82
N SER A 230 -13.18 -13.10 20.16
CA SER A 230 -14.33 -12.64 20.92
C SER A 230 -14.67 -11.17 20.63
N LEU A 231 -13.67 -10.29 20.66
CA LEU A 231 -13.85 -8.85 20.41
C LEU A 231 -14.41 -8.58 19.02
N LEU A 232 -13.83 -9.21 17.99
CA LEU A 232 -14.15 -8.95 16.59
C LEU A 232 -15.61 -9.27 16.23
N SER A 233 -16.27 -10.18 16.96
CA SER A 233 -17.69 -10.49 16.76
C SER A 233 -18.63 -9.28 16.92
N SER A 234 -18.20 -8.26 17.65
CA SER A 234 -18.98 -7.04 17.92
C SER A 234 -18.70 -5.88 16.95
N TYR A 235 -17.66 -5.99 16.11
CA TYR A 235 -17.26 -4.95 15.17
C TYR A 235 -17.82 -5.22 13.77
N LYS A 236 -18.20 -4.14 13.07
CA LYS A 236 -18.69 -4.19 11.68
C LYS A 236 -17.63 -3.81 10.66
N LYS A 237 -16.54 -3.20 11.13
CA LYS A 237 -15.36 -2.88 10.32
C LYS A 237 -14.09 -3.24 11.08
N ILE A 238 -13.16 -3.90 10.41
CA ILE A 238 -11.87 -4.30 10.94
C ILE A 238 -10.78 -3.86 9.97
N LEU A 239 -9.82 -3.08 10.45
CA LEU A 239 -8.60 -2.74 9.71
C LEU A 239 -7.42 -3.43 10.37
N TRP A 240 -6.69 -4.28 9.65
CA TRP A 240 -5.42 -4.84 10.13
C TRP A 240 -4.25 -4.30 9.31
N ILE A 241 -3.32 -3.59 9.96
CA ILE A 241 -2.10 -3.07 9.33
C ILE A 241 -0.85 -3.69 9.97
N GLY A 242 -0.01 -4.31 9.14
CA GLY A 242 1.33 -4.76 9.52
C GLY A 242 1.38 -6.10 10.28
N PRO A 243 2.58 -6.62 10.59
CA PRO A 243 2.76 -7.96 11.17
C PRO A 243 2.41 -8.01 12.66
N THR A 244 1.90 -9.16 13.12
CA THR A 244 1.76 -9.47 14.56
C THR A 244 3.09 -9.79 15.24
N SER A 245 4.10 -10.19 14.45
CA SER A 245 5.41 -10.62 14.94
C SER A 245 6.25 -9.49 15.51
N PHE A 246 7.18 -9.86 16.37
CA PHE A 246 8.07 -8.94 17.09
C PHE A 246 9.46 -8.82 16.44
N ASP A 247 9.86 -9.81 15.64
CA ASP A 247 11.08 -9.80 14.82
C ASP A 247 10.86 -10.49 13.46
N LEU A 248 11.71 -10.15 12.48
CA LEU A 248 11.50 -10.36 11.04
C LEU A 248 11.97 -11.73 10.50
N THR A 249 12.33 -12.69 11.35
CA THR A 249 12.61 -14.04 10.85
C THR A 249 11.29 -14.62 10.35
N GLU A 250 11.12 -14.69 9.02
CA GLU A 250 9.88 -15.09 8.34
C GLU A 250 9.36 -16.47 8.77
N GLU A 251 10.17 -17.25 9.50
CA GLU A 251 9.89 -18.61 9.95
C GLU A 251 8.77 -18.69 11.00
N PHE A 252 8.52 -17.63 11.78
CA PHE A 252 7.53 -17.69 12.87
C PHE A 252 6.31 -16.77 12.61
N SER A 253 5.23 -17.35 12.08
CA SER A 253 3.99 -16.63 11.72
C SER A 253 2.71 -17.34 12.19
N VAL A 254 2.80 -18.13 13.26
CA VAL A 254 1.67 -18.91 13.79
C VAL A 254 0.50 -18.01 14.20
N GLY A 255 0.78 -16.96 14.98
CA GLY A 255 -0.22 -16.01 15.44
C GLY A 255 -0.79 -15.17 14.30
N ALA A 256 0.05 -14.73 13.37
CA ALA A 256 -0.42 -14.05 12.15
C ALA A 256 -1.40 -14.93 11.35
N THR A 257 -1.05 -16.21 11.14
CA THR A 257 -1.87 -17.17 10.41
C THR A 257 -3.20 -17.44 11.12
N GLN A 258 -3.18 -17.63 12.44
CA GLN A 258 -4.39 -17.83 13.24
C GLN A 258 -5.28 -16.58 13.27
N LEU A 259 -4.70 -15.38 13.33
CA LEU A 259 -5.44 -14.13 13.17
C LEU A 259 -6.10 -14.04 11.80
N GLY A 260 -5.38 -14.45 10.74
CA GLY A 260 -5.94 -14.58 9.39
C GLY A 260 -7.17 -15.49 9.35
N GLN A 261 -7.12 -16.64 10.01
CA GLN A 261 -8.26 -17.57 10.12
C GLN A 261 -9.45 -16.97 10.89
N ILE A 262 -9.19 -16.23 11.97
CA ILE A 262 -10.23 -15.54 12.75
C ILE A 262 -10.92 -14.49 11.87
N LEU A 263 -10.15 -13.68 11.15
CA LEU A 263 -10.67 -12.66 10.25
C LEU A 263 -11.44 -13.28 9.08
N ASN A 264 -10.96 -14.39 8.52
CA ASN A 264 -11.67 -15.09 7.47
C ASN A 264 -13.06 -15.53 7.93
N LYS A 265 -13.17 -16.11 9.14
CA LYS A 265 -14.45 -16.47 9.75
C LYS A 265 -15.34 -15.25 9.99
N ALA A 266 -14.77 -14.12 10.45
CA ALA A 266 -15.51 -12.88 10.67
C ALA A 266 -16.05 -12.27 9.36
N SER A 267 -15.37 -12.48 8.22
CA SER A 267 -15.78 -11.94 6.92
C SER A 267 -17.16 -12.45 6.46
N HIS A 268 -17.53 -13.68 6.84
CA HIS A 268 -18.84 -14.26 6.51
C HIS A 268 -20.02 -13.57 7.21
N ASN A 269 -19.77 -12.79 8.26
CA ASN A 269 -20.80 -12.13 9.06
C ASN A 269 -21.11 -10.69 8.59
N SER A 270 -20.88 -10.38 7.30
CA SER A 270 -21.05 -9.02 6.73
C SER A 270 -20.20 -7.94 7.42
N CYS A 271 -19.05 -8.34 7.96
CA CYS A 271 -18.04 -7.43 8.49
C CYS A 271 -17.12 -6.96 7.35
N ASP A 272 -16.89 -5.66 7.24
CA ASP A 272 -15.91 -5.10 6.30
C ASP A 272 -14.50 -5.31 6.86
N ILE A 273 -13.68 -6.10 6.17
CA ILE A 273 -12.32 -6.44 6.61
C ILE A 273 -11.32 -5.89 5.61
N ILE A 274 -10.40 -5.08 6.12
CA ILE A 274 -9.35 -4.44 5.34
C ILE A 274 -7.98 -4.89 5.88
N LEU A 275 -7.17 -5.46 5.01
CA LEU A 275 -5.85 -5.99 5.30
C LEU A 275 -4.80 -5.14 4.59
N VAL A 276 -3.79 -4.69 5.33
CA VAL A 276 -2.77 -3.79 4.81
C VAL A 276 -1.38 -4.29 5.16
N GLY A 277 -0.55 -4.42 4.12
CA GLY A 277 0.84 -4.84 4.20
C GLY A 277 1.02 -6.33 3.94
N GLY A 278 2.21 -6.68 3.42
CA GLY A 278 2.50 -8.03 2.94
C GLY A 278 2.28 -9.12 3.98
N ALA A 279 2.57 -8.86 5.27
CA ALA A 279 2.34 -9.84 6.34
C ALA A 279 0.85 -10.14 6.56
N ALA A 280 0.01 -9.11 6.64
CA ALA A 280 -1.44 -9.27 6.81
C ALA A 280 -2.07 -9.93 5.57
N CYS A 281 -1.65 -9.54 4.36
CA CYS A 281 -2.12 -10.14 3.12
C CYS A 281 -1.70 -11.62 2.99
N LYS A 282 -0.46 -11.97 3.37
CA LYS A 282 0.04 -13.36 3.37
C LYS A 282 -0.74 -14.24 4.36
N ALA A 283 -1.13 -13.71 5.51
CA ALA A 283 -1.80 -14.47 6.56
C ALA A 283 -3.18 -15.03 6.16
N VAL A 284 -3.85 -14.43 5.18
CA VAL A 284 -5.13 -14.92 4.63
C VAL A 284 -4.97 -15.60 3.26
N LYS A 285 -3.76 -15.60 2.70
CA LYS A 285 -3.50 -16.11 1.37
C LYS A 285 -3.72 -17.63 1.34
N GLY A 286 -4.62 -18.08 0.47
CA GLY A 286 -5.02 -19.49 0.38
C GLY A 286 -6.13 -19.92 1.33
N MET A 287 -6.69 -19.00 2.12
CA MET A 287 -7.87 -19.23 2.96
C MET A 287 -9.17 -18.69 2.34
N SER A 288 -9.07 -17.99 1.21
CA SER A 288 -10.21 -17.41 0.52
C SER A 288 -11.02 -18.48 -0.20
N ASP A 289 -12.16 -18.83 0.39
CA ASP A 289 -13.28 -19.41 -0.35
C ASP A 289 -13.98 -18.30 -1.14
N SER A 290 -14.74 -18.66 -2.17
CA SER A 290 -15.43 -17.71 -3.08
C SER A 290 -16.37 -16.71 -2.40
N SER A 291 -16.72 -16.95 -1.13
CA SER A 291 -17.57 -16.10 -0.29
C SER A 291 -16.83 -15.11 0.61
N SER A 292 -15.49 -15.19 0.68
CA SER A 292 -14.69 -14.33 1.55
C SER A 292 -14.49 -12.96 0.90
N GLN A 293 -14.98 -11.89 1.55
CA GLN A 293 -14.87 -10.52 1.04
C GLN A 293 -13.94 -9.70 1.94
N TYR A 294 -12.64 -9.75 1.66
CA TYR A 294 -11.68 -8.82 2.26
C TYR A 294 -11.14 -7.86 1.21
N THR A 295 -10.86 -6.63 1.62
CA THR A 295 -10.06 -5.68 0.85
C THR A 295 -8.61 -5.85 1.29
N ALA A 296 -7.68 -6.14 0.37
CA ALA A 296 -6.27 -6.34 0.69
C ALA A 296 -5.39 -5.41 -0.14
N SER A 297 -4.50 -4.67 0.53
CA SER A 297 -3.48 -3.82 -0.11
C SER A 297 -2.11 -4.14 0.45
N GLU A 298 -1.14 -4.47 -0.40
CA GLU A 298 0.25 -4.68 0.04
C GLU A 298 0.98 -3.35 0.31
N ASN A 299 0.38 -2.21 -0.05
CA ASN A 299 0.98 -0.88 -0.03
C ASN A 299 0.96 -0.21 1.36
N GLU A 300 1.49 -0.90 2.39
CA GLU A 300 1.51 -0.42 3.79
C GLU A 300 2.11 0.99 3.93
N SER A 301 3.19 1.27 3.19
CA SER A 301 3.86 2.57 3.23
C SER A 301 2.95 3.74 2.82
N ILE A 302 2.05 3.53 1.86
CA ILE A 302 1.12 4.56 1.41
C ILE A 302 0.02 4.75 2.43
N VAL A 303 -0.55 3.65 2.92
CA VAL A 303 -1.60 3.71 3.93
C VAL A 303 -1.10 4.47 5.16
N TRP A 304 0.15 4.25 5.57
CA TRP A 304 0.74 5.04 6.66
C TRP A 304 0.86 6.54 6.34
N GLU A 305 1.28 6.93 5.14
CA GLU A 305 1.37 8.35 4.78
C GLU A 305 -0.02 8.99 4.65
N PHE A 306 -0.98 8.26 4.09
CA PHE A 306 -2.37 8.69 3.99
C PHE A 306 -3.00 8.90 5.38
N LEU A 307 -2.82 7.95 6.30
CA LEU A 307 -3.31 8.06 7.67
C LEU A 307 -2.61 9.16 8.49
N LYS A 308 -1.48 9.71 8.03
CA LYS A 308 -0.91 10.94 8.63
C LYS A 308 -1.64 12.21 8.19
N GLY A 309 -2.71 12.09 7.39
CA GLY A 309 -3.43 13.22 6.80
C GLY A 309 -2.64 13.94 5.70
N ARG A 310 -1.63 13.28 5.12
CA ARG A 310 -0.79 13.89 4.08
C ARG A 310 -1.43 13.74 2.71
N ILE A 311 -1.33 14.78 1.91
CA ILE A 311 -1.64 14.71 0.49
C ILE A 311 -0.56 13.84 -0.18
N LEU A 312 -0.98 12.79 -0.87
CA LEU A 312 -0.08 11.92 -1.61
C LEU A 312 0.33 12.62 -2.92
N PRO A 313 1.61 12.98 -3.12
CA PRO A 313 2.05 13.83 -4.22
C PRO A 313 1.75 13.24 -5.61
N GLY A 314 1.81 11.92 -5.77
CA GLY A 314 1.46 11.25 -7.03
C GLY A 314 -0.03 11.36 -7.36
N ILE A 315 -0.92 11.31 -6.36
CA ILE A 315 -2.36 11.54 -6.55
C ILE A 315 -2.61 13.02 -6.91
N ALA A 316 -2.02 13.94 -6.14
CA ALA A 316 -2.17 15.36 -6.37
C ALA A 316 -1.62 15.83 -7.73
N ALA A 317 -0.62 15.12 -8.27
CA ALA A 317 -0.11 15.38 -9.61
C ALA A 317 -1.13 15.03 -10.70
N LEU A 318 -1.93 13.97 -10.52
CA LEU A 318 -3.02 13.62 -11.44
C LEU A 318 -4.19 14.59 -11.32
N ASP A 319 -4.58 14.95 -10.08
CA ASP A 319 -5.71 15.85 -9.81
C ASP A 319 -5.50 17.25 -10.41
N LYS A 320 -4.29 17.81 -10.28
CA LYS A 320 -3.94 19.13 -10.86
C LYS A 320 -4.02 19.17 -12.38
N SER A 321 -3.85 18.03 -13.04
CA SER A 321 -3.87 17.96 -14.49
C SER A 321 -5.29 17.92 -15.05
N TYR A 322 -6.30 17.72 -14.19
CA TYR A 322 -7.71 17.66 -14.57
C TYR A 322 -8.41 19.04 -14.42
N PRO A 323 -9.34 19.41 -15.32
CA PRO A 323 -9.73 18.73 -16.56
C PRO A 323 -8.72 18.94 -17.69
N TYR A 324 -8.58 17.94 -18.57
CA TYR A 324 -7.64 18.00 -19.68
C TYR A 324 -8.20 18.78 -20.87
N GLN A 325 -7.39 19.66 -21.45
CA GLN A 325 -7.59 20.19 -22.80
C GLN A 325 -6.44 19.73 -23.67
N ILE A 326 -6.70 18.68 -24.47
CA ILE A 326 -5.71 18.12 -25.38
C ILE A 326 -5.90 18.78 -26.75
N PRO A 327 -4.92 19.56 -27.25
CA PRO A 327 -4.95 20.09 -28.60
C PRO A 327 -4.63 18.95 -29.57
N TRP A 328 -5.64 18.16 -29.95
CA TRP A 328 -5.45 16.96 -30.77
C TRP A 328 -4.77 17.25 -32.11
N ASP A 329 -5.05 18.42 -32.70
CA ASP A 329 -4.42 18.84 -33.95
C ASP A 329 -2.91 19.06 -33.80
N ASP A 330 -2.45 19.52 -32.64
CA ASP A 330 -1.01 19.71 -32.33
C ASP A 330 -0.35 18.39 -31.88
N VAL A 331 -1.09 17.59 -31.11
CA VAL A 331 -0.62 16.30 -30.56
C VAL A 331 -0.50 15.23 -31.65
N PHE A 332 -1.40 15.28 -32.62
CA PHE A 332 -1.57 14.26 -33.64
C PHE A 332 -1.67 14.89 -35.04
N SER A 333 -0.82 15.87 -35.31
CA SER A 333 -0.78 16.62 -36.57
C SER A 333 -0.51 15.75 -37.80
N ASP A 334 0.24 14.66 -37.62
CA ASP A 334 0.52 13.65 -38.64
C ASP A 334 -0.15 12.33 -38.23
N THR A 335 -1.30 12.04 -38.84
CA THR A 335 -2.10 10.86 -38.54
C THR A 335 -1.42 9.54 -38.93
N THR A 336 -0.28 9.60 -39.62
CA THR A 336 0.54 8.42 -39.97
C THR A 336 1.52 8.03 -38.86
N GLN A 337 1.80 8.93 -37.89
CA GLN A 337 2.64 8.63 -36.73
C GLN A 337 1.83 7.95 -35.62
N PRO A 338 2.43 7.09 -34.79
CA PRO A 338 1.75 6.51 -33.64
C PRO A 338 1.62 7.52 -32.48
N LEU A 339 0.50 7.48 -31.76
CA LEU A 339 0.34 8.20 -30.49
C LEU A 339 1.14 7.49 -29.39
N PHE A 340 2.04 8.21 -28.72
CA PHE A 340 2.78 7.68 -27.57
C PHE A 340 2.08 8.03 -26.26
N VAL A 341 1.82 6.99 -25.47
CA VAL A 341 1.32 7.08 -24.11
C VAL A 341 2.40 6.55 -23.18
N ASP A 342 2.85 7.37 -22.24
CA ASP A 342 3.74 6.92 -21.17
C ASP A 342 2.88 6.24 -20.11
N ILE A 343 3.00 4.92 -20.00
CA ILE A 343 2.43 4.17 -18.89
C ILE A 343 3.56 4.09 -17.89
N GLY A 344 3.46 4.85 -16.80
CA GLY A 344 4.50 5.03 -15.81
C GLY A 344 5.00 3.72 -15.17
N SER A 345 5.78 3.84 -14.10
CA SER A 345 6.44 2.70 -13.44
C SER A 345 5.47 1.77 -12.67
N GLY A 346 4.56 1.07 -13.33
CA GLY A 346 3.57 0.17 -12.72
C GLY A 346 4.06 -1.28 -12.60
N ASN A 347 3.25 -2.15 -12.01
CA ASN A 347 3.46 -3.61 -12.04
C ASN A 347 3.08 -4.24 -13.40
N GLY A 348 2.75 -3.42 -14.40
CA GLY A 348 2.35 -3.83 -15.73
C GLY A 348 0.89 -4.29 -15.85
N LEU A 349 0.10 -4.25 -14.77
CA LEU A 349 -1.30 -4.72 -14.79
C LEU A 349 -2.15 -3.96 -15.80
N PHE A 350 -1.93 -2.65 -15.99
CA PHE A 350 -2.55 -1.92 -17.09
C PHE A 350 -2.31 -2.59 -18.45
N LEU A 351 -1.07 -2.95 -18.77
CA LEU A 351 -0.71 -3.64 -20.02
C LEU A 351 -1.32 -5.05 -20.10
N PHE A 352 -1.37 -5.77 -18.98
CA PHE A 352 -1.98 -7.11 -18.92
C PHE A 352 -3.49 -7.08 -19.09
N GLN A 353 -4.17 -6.14 -18.46
CA GLN A 353 -5.62 -5.98 -18.54
C GLN A 353 -6.02 -5.50 -19.93
N MET A 354 -5.21 -4.63 -20.54
CA MET A 354 -5.30 -4.33 -21.96
C MET A 354 -5.18 -5.62 -22.80
N ALA A 355 -4.14 -6.43 -22.61
CA ALA A 355 -3.92 -7.63 -23.40
C ALA A 355 -5.00 -8.72 -23.22
N ARG A 356 -5.61 -8.84 -22.03
CA ARG A 356 -6.66 -9.84 -21.74
C ARG A 356 -8.05 -9.44 -22.25
N ASN A 357 -8.36 -8.15 -22.28
CA ASN A 357 -9.65 -7.63 -22.72
C ASN A 357 -9.61 -7.11 -24.18
N TRP A 358 -8.65 -7.61 -24.96
CA TRP A 358 -8.38 -7.23 -26.35
C TRP A 358 -9.60 -7.37 -27.29
N GLU A 359 -10.57 -8.21 -26.93
CA GLU A 359 -11.82 -8.38 -27.67
C GLU A 359 -12.87 -7.34 -27.25
N GLY A 360 -12.60 -6.06 -27.53
CA GLY A 360 -13.66 -5.07 -27.76
C GLY A 360 -13.86 -3.96 -26.73
N LEU A 361 -13.04 -3.81 -25.70
CA LEU A 361 -13.15 -2.69 -24.75
C LEU A 361 -11.89 -1.80 -24.79
N ASN A 362 -12.11 -0.55 -25.19
CA ASN A 362 -11.12 0.53 -25.16
C ASN A 362 -11.02 1.07 -23.73
N PHE A 363 -9.83 0.90 -23.15
CA PHE A 363 -9.55 1.17 -21.74
C PHE A 363 -9.06 2.59 -21.45
N LEU A 364 -8.57 3.34 -22.45
CA LEU A 364 -8.45 4.81 -22.33
C LEU A 364 -9.82 5.52 -22.39
N GLY A 365 -10.90 4.72 -22.39
CA GLY A 365 -12.30 5.10 -22.47
C GLY A 365 -12.77 5.11 -23.92
N LEU A 366 -13.98 4.61 -24.18
CA LEU A 366 -14.71 4.63 -25.45
C LEU A 366 -14.70 5.98 -26.23
N GLU A 367 -14.18 7.07 -25.65
CA GLU A 367 -14.09 8.43 -26.19
C GLU A 367 -12.98 8.65 -27.24
N MET A 368 -11.83 7.94 -27.18
CA MET A 368 -10.91 7.90 -28.34
C MET A 368 -11.58 7.23 -29.56
N ASN A 369 -12.53 6.31 -29.32
CA ASN A 369 -13.23 5.57 -30.38
C ASN A 369 -14.44 6.31 -30.97
N GLU A 370 -15.12 7.20 -30.25
CA GLU A 370 -16.12 8.09 -30.86
C GLU A 370 -15.50 9.33 -31.52
N LYS A 371 -14.45 9.95 -30.96
CA LYS A 371 -13.85 11.16 -31.57
C LYS A 371 -13.07 10.88 -32.86
N VAL A 372 -12.45 9.70 -32.98
CA VAL A 372 -11.84 9.25 -34.24
C VAL A 372 -12.90 8.79 -35.26
N LYS A 373 -14.07 8.29 -34.83
CA LYS A 373 -15.17 7.91 -35.75
C LYS A 373 -16.04 9.08 -36.22
N THR A 374 -16.31 10.09 -35.39
CA THR A 374 -17.21 11.21 -35.74
C THR A 374 -16.49 12.31 -36.55
N ALA A 375 -15.19 12.55 -36.34
CA ALA A 375 -14.40 13.45 -37.20
C ALA A 375 -14.14 12.87 -38.61
N CYS A 376 -14.09 11.54 -38.74
CA CYS A 376 -13.97 10.86 -40.04
C CYS A 376 -15.31 10.69 -40.80
N ILE A 377 -16.45 11.21 -40.29
CA ILE A 377 -17.75 11.05 -40.99
C ILE A 377 -18.48 12.38 -41.28
N LEU A 378 -18.33 13.47 -40.52
CA LEU A 378 -19.03 14.74 -40.82
C LEU A 378 -18.22 15.99 -40.39
N TYR A 379 -17.46 16.55 -41.35
CA TYR A 379 -17.07 17.97 -41.59
C TYR A 379 -15.58 18.19 -41.93
#